data_AF-A0A933BAP1-F1
#
_entry.id   AF-A0A933BAP1-F1
#
_cell.length_a   1.000
_cell.length_b   1.000
_cell.length_c   1.000
_cell.angle_alpha   90.00
_cell.angle_beta   90.00
_cell.angle_gamma   90.00
#
_symmetry.space_group_name_H-M   'P 1'
#
loop_
_entity.id
_entity.type
_entity.pdbx_description
1 polymer ?
#
loop_
_entity_poly.entity_id
_entity_poly.type
_entity_poly.pdbx_seq_one_letter_code
_entity_poly.pdbx_strand_id
1 'polypeptide(L)'
;MSSLERLAPVPEARPVESPLRGRRYGADRLYLLPRDPRSVFAAWELSPSLHARAVEIARSRSASVRYVLAIERRDGEGSPEIPIAVVGIPDAVAGEGWYVSIARSGGECRAVLGLAFGRAIEPLIRSRWVPIPPEGPCP
;
A
#
# COMPACT_ATOMS: atom_id res chain seq x y z
N MET A 1 5.21 12.41 35.18
CA MET A 1 5.37 11.03 34.66
C MET A 1 5.18 11.09 33.15
N SER A 2 6.24 10.86 32.37
CA SER A 2 6.26 11.09 30.92
C SER A 2 5.80 9.83 30.18
N SER A 3 4.64 9.90 29.52
CA SER A 3 4.09 8.80 28.71
C SER A 3 4.73 8.85 27.33
N LEU A 4 5.87 8.17 27.17
CA LEU A 4 6.39 7.76 25.87
C LEU A 4 5.44 6.70 25.32
N GLU A 5 4.38 7.14 24.64
CA GLU A 5 3.59 6.28 23.76
C GLU A 5 4.53 5.77 22.66
N ARG A 6 5.09 4.58 22.92
CA ARG A 6 5.77 3.76 21.94
C ARG A 6 4.77 3.51 20.83
N LEU A 7 5.04 4.09 19.65
CA LEU A 7 4.45 3.65 18.41
C LEU A 7 4.62 2.13 18.36
N ALA A 8 3.51 1.39 18.40
CA ALA A 8 3.52 -0.06 18.27
C ALA A 8 4.25 -0.42 16.96
N PRO A 9 5.08 -1.48 16.95
CA PRO A 9 5.74 -1.91 15.72
C PRO A 9 4.67 -2.21 14.67
N VAL A 10 4.84 -1.63 13.48
CA VAL A 10 3.98 -1.89 12.33
C VAL A 10 4.09 -3.39 12.05
N PRO A 11 2.97 -4.15 12.04
CA PRO A 11 3.01 -5.57 11.74
C PRO A 11 3.69 -5.79 10.39
N GLU A 12 4.73 -6.65 10.38
CA GLU A 12 5.50 -6.98 9.19
C GLU A 12 4.57 -7.57 8.12
N ALA A 13 4.55 -6.94 6.95
CA ALA A 13 3.88 -7.53 5.79
C ALA A 13 4.65 -8.78 5.38
N ARG A 14 3.91 -9.85 5.09
CA ARG A 14 4.50 -11.09 4.59
C ARG A 14 4.25 -11.20 3.08
N PRO A 15 5.29 -11.45 2.27
CA PRO A 15 5.11 -11.71 0.85
C PRO A 15 4.32 -13.01 0.66
N VAL A 16 3.33 -12.99 -0.22
CA VAL A 16 2.65 -14.20 -0.68
C VAL A 16 3.33 -14.65 -1.97
N GLU A 17 3.85 -15.87 -1.99
CA GLU A 17 4.35 -16.49 -3.22
C GLU A 17 3.15 -16.74 -4.16
N SER A 18 3.01 -15.93 -5.20
CA SER A 18 1.94 -16.07 -6.18
C SER A 18 2.37 -16.99 -7.32
N PRO A 19 1.56 -18.00 -7.71
CA PRO A 19 1.81 -18.84 -8.89
C PRO A 19 1.74 -18.06 -10.21
N LEU A 20 1.33 -16.77 -10.17
CA LEU A 20 1.33 -15.85 -11.30
C LEU A 20 2.64 -15.05 -11.42
N ARG A 21 3.63 -15.25 -10.52
CA ARG A 21 4.97 -14.64 -10.66
C ARG A 21 5.50 -14.93 -12.07
N GLY A 22 5.73 -13.86 -12.83
CA GLY A 22 6.26 -13.94 -14.20
C GLY A 22 5.25 -13.99 -15.33
N ARG A 23 3.93 -14.16 -15.08
CA ARG A 23 2.89 -13.98 -16.11
C ARG A 23 2.41 -12.53 -16.12
N ARG A 24 3.19 -11.68 -16.77
CA ARG A 24 2.97 -10.22 -16.84
C ARG A 24 2.07 -9.88 -18.03
N TYR A 25 1.16 -8.95 -17.81
CA TYR A 25 0.40 -8.30 -18.88
C TYR A 25 1.04 -6.96 -19.28
N GLY A 26 2.06 -6.49 -18.55
CA GLY A 26 2.78 -5.25 -18.84
C GLY A 26 1.95 -4.01 -18.54
N ALA A 27 0.94 -4.14 -17.67
CA ALA A 27 0.00 -3.08 -17.35
C ALA A 27 0.19 -2.58 -15.91
N ASP A 28 -0.09 -1.31 -15.69
CA ASP A 28 -0.09 -0.73 -14.35
C ASP A 28 -1.38 -1.14 -13.61
N ARG A 29 -1.24 -1.92 -12.54
CA ARG A 29 -2.36 -2.44 -11.76
C ARG A 29 -2.06 -2.33 -10.27
N LEU A 30 -3.06 -1.91 -9.51
CA LEU A 30 -3.02 -1.94 -8.06
C LEU A 30 -4.41 -2.29 -7.53
N TYR A 31 -4.51 -3.43 -6.87
CA TYR A 31 -5.72 -3.94 -6.26
C TYR A 31 -5.58 -3.94 -4.74
N LEU A 32 -6.67 -3.58 -4.07
CA LEU A 32 -6.84 -3.79 -2.65
C LEU A 32 -8.10 -4.63 -2.46
N LEU A 33 -7.97 -5.74 -1.75
CA LEU A 33 -9.05 -6.69 -1.46
C LEU A 33 -9.15 -6.85 0.06
N PRO A 34 -10.29 -6.50 0.68
CA PRO A 34 -10.53 -6.78 2.09
C PRO A 34 -10.55 -8.29 2.32
N ARG A 35 -9.82 -8.77 3.33
CA ARG A 35 -9.88 -10.17 3.78
C ARG A 35 -10.79 -10.29 4.99
N ASP A 36 -10.54 -9.45 5.99
CA ASP A 36 -11.26 -9.40 7.26
C ASP A 36 -11.19 -7.95 7.83
N PRO A 37 -11.86 -7.63 8.95
CA PRO A 37 -11.88 -6.27 9.50
C PRO A 37 -10.50 -5.70 9.88
N ARG A 38 -9.46 -6.53 9.95
CA ARG A 38 -8.10 -6.18 10.39
C ARG A 38 -7.03 -6.53 9.36
N SER A 39 -7.39 -7.08 8.20
CA SER A 39 -6.44 -7.50 7.17
C SER A 39 -6.95 -7.22 5.76
N VAL A 40 -6.05 -6.70 4.94
CA VAL A 40 -6.27 -6.46 3.51
C VAL A 40 -5.18 -7.15 2.71
N PHE A 41 -5.55 -7.62 1.52
CA PHE A 41 -4.63 -8.12 0.52
C PHE A 41 -4.41 -7.04 -0.53
N ALA A 42 -3.17 -6.61 -0.72
CA ALA A 42 -2.79 -5.67 -1.76
C ALA A 42 -1.95 -6.40 -2.80
N ALA A 43 -2.30 -6.25 -4.08
CA ALA A 43 -1.57 -6.86 -5.19
C ALA A 43 -1.32 -5.83 -6.29
N TRP A 44 -0.14 -5.88 -6.90
CA TRP A 44 0.25 -4.91 -7.92
C TRP A 44 1.01 -5.54 -9.08
N GLU A 45 0.99 -4.83 -10.19
CA GLU A 45 1.84 -5.03 -11.35
C GLU A 45 2.25 -3.63 -11.84
N LEU A 46 3.53 -3.42 -12.11
CA LEU A 46 4.04 -2.17 -12.66
C LEU A 46 4.57 -2.43 -14.07
N SER A 47 4.13 -1.62 -15.04
CA SER A 47 4.70 -1.64 -16.37
C SER A 47 6.15 -1.14 -16.35
N PRO A 48 6.99 -1.57 -17.32
CA PRO A 48 8.33 -1.01 -17.49
C PRO A 48 8.31 0.51 -17.70
N SER A 49 7.28 1.04 -18.34
CA SER A 49 7.13 2.49 -18.59
C SER A 49 6.91 3.28 -17.29
N LEU A 50 6.05 2.78 -16.39
CA LEU A 50 5.83 3.42 -15.10
C LEU A 50 7.06 3.29 -14.19
N HIS A 51 7.78 2.17 -14.27
CA HIS A 51 9.08 2.02 -13.61
C HIS A 51 10.11 3.03 -14.11
N ALA A 52 10.24 3.21 -15.44
CA ALA A 52 11.16 4.20 -16.01
C ALA A 52 10.82 5.63 -15.55
N ARG A 53 9.53 5.97 -15.48
CA ARG A 53 9.06 7.23 -14.91
C ARG A 53 9.43 7.36 -13.44
N ALA A 54 9.27 6.32 -12.65
CA ALA A 54 9.65 6.31 -11.24
C ALA A 54 11.16 6.53 -11.03
N VAL A 55 12.00 5.94 -11.89
CA VAL A 55 13.45 6.19 -11.91
C VAL A 55 13.76 7.66 -12.21
N GLU A 56 13.06 8.26 -13.16
CA GLU A 56 13.24 9.69 -13.50
C GLU A 56 12.81 10.61 -12.35
N ILE A 57 11.69 10.31 -11.69
CA ILE A 57 11.24 11.04 -10.51
C ILE A 57 12.29 10.95 -9.39
N ALA A 58 12.85 9.77 -9.13
CA ALA A 58 13.90 9.60 -8.12
C ALA A 58 15.18 10.37 -8.49
N ARG A 59 15.59 10.31 -9.76
CA ARG A 59 16.75 11.04 -10.30
C ARG A 59 16.60 12.56 -10.14
N SER A 60 15.44 13.12 -10.51
CA SER A 60 15.18 14.56 -10.36
C SER A 60 15.25 15.04 -8.91
N ARG A 61 15.07 14.13 -7.94
CA ARG A 61 15.21 14.38 -6.50
C ARG A 61 16.56 13.93 -5.92
N SER A 62 17.52 13.56 -6.76
CA SER A 62 18.85 13.05 -6.35
C SER A 62 18.77 11.91 -5.32
N ALA A 63 17.80 11.02 -5.49
CA ALA A 63 17.52 9.93 -4.56
C ALA A 63 17.49 8.58 -5.28
N SER A 64 17.69 7.49 -4.52
CA SER A 64 17.49 6.13 -5.01
C SER A 64 16.00 5.78 -5.05
N VAL A 65 15.63 4.94 -6.03
CA VAL A 65 14.26 4.42 -6.14
C VAL A 65 13.99 3.49 -4.95
N ARG A 66 13.01 3.87 -4.13
CA ARG A 66 12.53 3.07 -3.00
C ARG A 66 11.01 2.96 -3.06
N TYR A 67 10.53 1.82 -3.52
CA TYR A 67 9.09 1.57 -3.61
C TYR A 67 8.49 1.32 -2.24
N VAL A 68 7.31 1.88 -2.02
CA VAL A 68 6.49 1.62 -0.83
C VAL A 68 5.05 1.38 -1.23
N LEU A 69 4.41 0.47 -0.50
CA LEU A 69 2.97 0.29 -0.47
C LEU A 69 2.44 0.96 0.80
N ALA A 70 1.60 1.98 0.64
CA ALA A 70 0.85 2.57 1.72
C ALA A 70 -0.62 2.14 1.64
N ILE A 71 -1.21 1.89 2.81
CA ILE A 71 -2.66 1.77 2.95
C ILE A 71 -3.17 3.06 3.56
N GLU A 72 -3.99 3.77 2.80
CA GLU A 72 -4.65 4.98 3.27
C GLU A 72 -6.08 4.64 3.68
N ARG A 73 -6.57 5.30 4.72
CA ARG A 73 -7.92 5.17 5.25
C ARG A 73 -8.63 6.51 5.23
N ARG A 74 -9.94 6.47 5.01
CA ARG A 74 -10.86 7.57 5.29
C ARG A 74 -12.11 7.03 5.99
N ASP A 75 -12.71 7.84 6.86
CA ASP A 75 -13.94 7.45 7.55
C ASP A 75 -15.21 7.70 6.70
N GLY A 76 -15.09 8.43 5.59
CA GLY A 76 -16.13 8.66 4.60
C GLY A 76 -15.66 9.60 3.47
N GLU A 77 -16.50 9.83 2.47
CA GLU A 77 -16.20 10.77 1.39
C GLU A 77 -15.97 12.19 1.94
N GLY A 78 -14.92 12.87 1.46
CA GLY A 78 -14.51 14.20 1.95
C GLY A 78 -13.74 14.19 3.27
N SER A 79 -13.58 13.04 3.94
CA SER A 79 -12.75 12.93 5.15
C SER A 79 -11.25 12.93 4.80
N PRO A 80 -10.38 13.38 5.73
CA PRO A 80 -8.93 13.31 5.54
C PRO A 80 -8.46 11.89 5.23
N GLU A 81 -7.58 11.77 4.24
CA GLU A 81 -6.93 10.51 3.86
C GLU A 81 -5.69 10.32 4.74
N ILE A 82 -5.68 9.27 5.56
CA ILE A 82 -4.61 9.04 6.54
C ILE A 82 -3.89 7.73 6.19
N PRO A 83 -2.57 7.73 5.99
CA PRO A 83 -1.81 6.49 5.85
C PRO A 83 -1.82 5.75 7.19
N ILE A 84 -2.36 4.53 7.20
CA ILE A 84 -2.49 3.67 8.38
C ILE A 84 -1.50 2.51 8.39
N ALA A 85 -0.87 2.22 7.24
CA ALA A 85 0.24 1.30 7.12
C ALA A 85 1.14 1.74 5.96
N VAL A 86 2.45 1.55 6.09
CA VAL A 86 3.43 1.79 5.02
C VAL A 86 4.44 0.68 5.07
N VAL A 87 4.69 0.04 3.93
CA VAL A 87 5.63 -1.07 3.83
C VAL A 87 6.55 -0.89 2.63
N GLY A 88 7.85 -1.09 2.83
CA GLY A 88 8.83 -1.07 1.74
C GLY A 88 8.73 -2.31 0.87
N ILE A 89 8.76 -2.14 -0.45
CA ILE A 89 8.69 -3.23 -1.41
C ILE A 89 10.08 -3.44 -2.05
N PRO A 90 10.68 -4.64 -1.95
CA PRO A 90 11.99 -4.92 -2.53
C PRO A 90 12.01 -4.83 -4.06
N ASP A 91 11.00 -5.39 -4.72
CA ASP A 91 10.85 -5.38 -6.18
C ASP A 91 9.39 -5.12 -6.57
N ALA A 92 9.07 -3.87 -6.90
CA ALA A 92 7.74 -3.52 -7.35
C ALA A 92 7.45 -3.92 -8.81
N VAL A 93 8.49 -4.22 -9.60
CA VAL A 93 8.39 -4.52 -11.05
C VAL A 93 8.09 -6.00 -11.28
N ALA A 94 8.51 -6.88 -10.38
CA ALA A 94 8.21 -8.30 -10.48
C ALA A 94 6.70 -8.62 -10.40
N GLY A 95 5.92 -7.73 -9.81
CA GLY A 95 4.51 -7.94 -9.46
C GLY A 95 4.39 -8.92 -8.29
N GLU A 96 3.78 -8.47 -7.20
CA GLU A 96 3.62 -9.28 -6.00
C GLU A 96 2.32 -8.90 -5.27
N GLY A 97 1.95 -9.69 -4.26
CA GLY A 97 0.81 -9.38 -3.41
C GLY A 97 1.06 -9.74 -1.96
N TRP A 98 0.75 -8.82 -1.06
CA TRP A 98 1.06 -8.91 0.36
C TRP A 98 -0.21 -8.78 1.19
N TYR A 99 -0.26 -9.50 2.31
CA TYR A 99 -1.22 -9.20 3.36
C TYR A 99 -0.69 -8.08 4.23
N VAL A 100 -1.52 -7.06 4.45
CA VAL A 100 -1.22 -5.91 5.30
C VAL A 100 -2.25 -5.87 6.41
N SER A 101 -1.79 -5.85 7.65
CA SER A 101 -2.68 -5.66 8.79
C SER A 101 -3.03 -4.18 8.95
N ILE A 102 -4.30 -3.90 9.22
CA ILE A 102 -4.82 -2.54 9.43
C ILE A 102 -5.23 -2.35 10.88
N ALA A 103 -4.84 -1.22 11.46
CA ALA A 103 -5.01 -0.94 12.88
C ALA A 103 -6.45 -0.62 13.30
N ARG A 104 -7.38 -0.43 12.34
CA ARG A 104 -8.80 -0.12 12.59
C ARG A 104 -9.70 -0.76 11.53
N SER A 105 -10.79 -1.37 11.97
CA SER A 105 -11.88 -1.84 11.11
C SER A 105 -12.81 -0.71 10.64
N GLY A 106 -13.66 -1.00 9.67
CA GLY A 106 -14.63 -0.04 9.14
C GLY A 106 -14.01 1.12 8.36
N GLY A 107 -14.89 1.93 7.75
CA GLY A 107 -14.52 3.00 6.84
C GLY A 107 -14.10 2.47 5.46
N GLU A 108 -13.33 3.25 4.72
CA GLU A 108 -12.82 2.87 3.43
C GLU A 108 -11.30 2.94 3.42
N CYS A 109 -10.67 1.98 2.73
CA CYS A 109 -9.23 1.98 2.51
C CYS A 109 -8.90 1.96 1.02
N ARG A 110 -7.72 2.47 0.67
CA ARG A 110 -7.11 2.28 -0.65
C ARG A 110 -5.63 1.94 -0.50
N ALA A 111 -5.11 1.21 -1.46
CA ALA A 111 -3.68 1.03 -1.62
C ALA A 111 -3.10 2.18 -2.44
N VAL A 112 -1.91 2.62 -2.06
CA VAL A 112 -1.08 3.56 -2.81
C VAL A 112 0.29 2.93 -2.99
N LEU A 113 0.68 2.71 -4.25
CA LEU A 113 2.03 2.30 -4.59
C LEU A 113 2.79 3.55 -5.04
N GLY A 114 3.91 3.82 -4.40
CA GLY A 114 4.64 5.07 -4.58
C GLY A 114 6.13 4.96 -4.29
N LEU A 115 6.80 6.10 -4.34
CA LEU A 115 8.21 6.26 -4.00
C LEU A 115 8.37 6.94 -2.66
N ALA A 116 9.23 6.39 -1.80
CA ALA A 116 9.57 7.01 -0.52
C ALA A 116 10.67 8.07 -0.69
N PHE A 117 10.37 9.28 -0.24
CA PHE A 117 11.30 10.39 -0.12
C PHE A 117 11.31 10.90 1.33
N GLY A 118 12.15 10.29 2.18
CA GLY A 118 12.15 10.56 3.62
C GLY A 118 10.83 10.12 4.25
N ARG A 119 10.03 11.07 4.75
CA ARG A 119 8.68 10.82 5.31
C ARG A 119 7.55 11.00 4.30
N ALA A 120 7.85 11.51 3.11
CA ALA A 120 6.86 11.73 2.07
C ALA A 120 6.76 10.52 1.13
N ILE A 121 5.55 10.29 0.62
CA ILE A 121 5.29 9.29 -0.41
C ILE A 121 4.87 10.03 -1.67
N GLU A 122 5.61 9.82 -2.75
CA GLU A 122 5.21 10.26 -4.09
C GLU A 122 4.37 9.15 -4.74
N PRO A 123 3.06 9.34 -4.92
CA PRO A 123 2.16 8.31 -5.41
C PRO A 123 2.36 8.07 -6.91
N LEU A 124 2.53 6.81 -7.32
CA LEU A 124 2.63 6.42 -8.73
C LEU A 124 1.28 5.89 -9.25
N ILE A 125 0.64 5.01 -8.48
CA ILE A 125 -0.67 4.45 -8.78
C ILE A 125 -1.47 4.27 -7.48
N ARG A 126 -2.78 4.42 -7.59
CA ARG A 126 -3.73 4.22 -6.48
C ARG A 126 -4.76 3.19 -6.88
N SER A 127 -5.17 2.34 -5.93
CA SER A 127 -6.38 1.56 -6.10
C SER A 127 -7.61 2.44 -5.91
N ARG A 128 -8.78 1.92 -6.29
CA ARG A 128 -10.06 2.46 -5.81
C ARG A 128 -10.13 2.38 -4.28
N TRP A 129 -10.99 3.22 -3.70
CA TRP A 129 -11.47 3.05 -2.34
C TRP A 129 -12.30 1.78 -2.23
N VAL A 130 -12.11 1.04 -1.14
CA VAL A 130 -12.83 -0.19 -0.86
C VAL A 130 -13.33 -0.15 0.59
N PRO A 131 -14.61 -0.45 0.85
CA PRO A 131 -15.12 -0.53 2.20
C PRO A 131 -14.46 -1.67 2.96
N ILE A 132 -14.08 -1.40 4.21
CA ILE A 132 -13.56 -2.39 5.14
C ILE A 132 -14.71 -2.87 6.04
N PRO A 133 -14.88 -4.18 6.23
CA PRO A 133 -15.92 -4.70 7.11
C PRO A 133 -15.74 -4.21 8.56
N PRO A 134 -16.82 -3.97 9.31
CA PRO A 134 -16.77 -3.63 10.73
C PRO A 134 -16.33 -4.84 11.58
N GLU A 135 -15.99 -4.61 12.85
CA GLU A 135 -15.50 -5.65 13.78
C GLU A 135 -16.57 -6.63 14.31
N GLY A 136 -17.80 -6.56 13.80
CA GLY A 136 -18.92 -7.39 14.25
C GLY A 136 -19.78 -7.88 13.08
N PRO A 137 -20.80 -8.73 13.35
CA PRO A 137 -21.74 -9.16 12.33
C PRO A 137 -22.39 -7.94 11.67
N CYS A 138 -22.58 -8.02 10.36
CA CYS A 138 -23.35 -7.02 9.64
C CYS A 138 -24.80 -7.08 10.16
N PRO A 139 -25.37 -5.97 10.64
CA PRO A 139 -26.79 -5.92 10.98
C PRO A 139 -27.67 -6.12 9.74
#